data_AF-A0A7S2PEJ2-F1
#
_entry.id   AF-A0A7S2PEJ2-F1
#
_cell.length_a   1.000
_cell.length_b   1.000
_cell.length_c   1.000
_cell.angle_alpha   90.00
_cell.angle_beta   90.00
_cell.angle_gamma   90.00
#
_symmetry.space_group_name_H-M   'P 1'
#
loop_
_entity.id
_entity.type
_entity.pdbx_description
1 polymer ?
#
loop_
_entity_poly.entity_id
_entity_poly.type
_entity_poly.pdbx_seq_one_letter_code
_entity_poly.pdbx_strand_id
1 'polypeptide(L)'
;QTPPTTDINPTPTPTFGPTPTSIPTSPTSSIATSPTYSPTSELFVTPTSSQPTPAYMSKICTFCKDGMIDASLEIPGTQGRTCGSEKDRAGSLNGLTPLCRSVQQAQDVCCPEPITDPCTFCEEGIDNLDLELPQSGGRTCGSVNTLAATMEQGSELCTTLKQAEILCCPLPAKFCTFCLEGIPDPT
;
A
#
# COMPACT_ATOMS: atom_id res chain seq x y z
N GLN A 1 24.34 26.38 50.66
CA GLN A 1 22.92 26.02 50.46
C GLN A 1 22.91 24.80 49.57
N THR A 2 22.53 23.66 50.14
CA THR A 2 22.40 22.36 49.48
C THR A 2 20.93 22.19 49.09
N PRO A 3 20.60 21.78 47.85
CA PRO A 3 19.28 21.23 47.57
C PRO A 3 19.21 19.74 47.94
N PRO A 4 18.04 19.25 48.39
CA PRO A 4 17.87 17.93 49.01
C PRO A 4 17.70 16.77 48.00
N THR A 5 18.22 15.61 48.40
CA THR A 5 17.92 14.25 47.92
C THR A 5 16.67 13.70 48.61
N THR A 6 15.74 13.11 47.83
CA THR A 6 14.68 12.18 48.28
C THR A 6 14.41 11.22 47.11
N ASP A 7 14.93 9.98 47.12
CA ASP A 7 14.45 8.75 47.77
C ASP A 7 13.19 8.12 47.13
N ILE A 8 13.44 7.21 46.18
CA ILE A 8 12.96 5.83 46.03
C ILE A 8 11.59 5.47 46.64
N ASN A 9 10.63 5.02 45.82
CA ASN A 9 9.79 3.86 46.16
C ASN A 9 9.20 3.16 44.91
N PRO A 10 9.48 1.86 44.67
CA PRO A 10 8.80 1.01 43.70
C PRO A 10 7.54 0.33 44.28
N THR A 11 6.42 0.41 43.55
CA THR A 11 5.10 -0.16 43.93
C THR A 11 4.67 -1.18 42.85
N PRO A 12 3.89 -2.24 43.13
CA PRO A 12 4.39 -3.61 43.23
C PRO A 12 3.80 -4.54 42.17
N THR A 13 4.46 -5.69 42.02
CA THR A 13 4.05 -6.88 41.27
C THR A 13 2.73 -7.47 41.78
N PRO A 14 1.81 -7.90 40.89
CA PRO A 14 0.79 -8.88 41.26
C PRO A 14 1.24 -10.31 40.92
N THR A 15 1.29 -11.19 41.93
CA THR A 15 1.42 -12.65 41.79
C THR A 15 0.31 -13.32 42.60
N PHE A 16 -0.64 -13.96 41.91
CA PHE A 16 -1.55 -15.00 42.42
C PHE A 16 -1.95 -15.80 41.15
N GLY A 17 -1.49 -17.02 40.87
CA GLY A 17 -1.70 -18.26 41.63
C GLY A 17 -2.90 -19.02 41.03
N PRO A 18 -2.72 -20.18 40.35
CA PRO A 18 -3.84 -20.96 39.79
C PRO A 18 -4.45 -21.90 40.84
N THR A 19 -5.78 -21.86 41.00
CA THR A 19 -6.52 -22.84 41.81
C THR A 19 -7.22 -23.86 40.90
N PRO A 20 -6.93 -25.17 41.04
CA PRO A 20 -7.72 -26.26 40.44
C PRO A 20 -8.73 -26.80 41.45
N THR A 21 -9.95 -27.18 41.02
CA THR A 21 -10.96 -28.06 41.68
C THR A 21 -12.29 -27.85 40.92
N SER A 22 -13.18 -28.78 40.59
CA SER A 22 -13.27 -30.24 40.46
C SER A 22 -14.65 -30.52 39.83
N ILE A 23 -14.77 -31.70 39.24
CA ILE A 23 -15.93 -32.34 38.60
C ILE A 23 -17.14 -32.46 39.55
N PRO A 24 -18.39 -32.49 39.03
CA PRO A 24 -19.26 -33.67 39.21
C PRO A 24 -19.98 -34.08 37.89
N THR A 25 -19.72 -35.29 37.36
CA THR A 25 -20.55 -36.51 37.41
C THR A 25 -21.97 -36.44 36.84
N SER A 26 -22.19 -37.35 35.87
CA SER A 26 -23.41 -37.73 35.16
C SER A 26 -24.61 -38.08 36.06
N PRO A 27 -25.78 -38.33 35.45
CA PRO A 27 -26.15 -39.74 35.34
C PRO A 27 -26.56 -40.22 33.95
N THR A 28 -26.13 -41.46 33.71
CA THR A 28 -26.56 -42.47 32.75
C THR A 28 -28.07 -42.62 32.62
N SER A 29 -28.57 -42.81 31.40
CA SER A 29 -29.62 -43.81 31.14
C SER A 29 -29.53 -44.32 29.70
N SER A 30 -29.05 -45.54 29.63
CA SER A 30 -29.04 -46.45 28.49
C SER A 30 -30.45 -46.93 28.17
N ILE A 31 -30.79 -47.07 26.89
CA ILE A 31 -31.59 -48.23 26.44
C ILE A 31 -30.94 -48.77 25.16
N ALA A 32 -30.57 -50.03 25.27
CA ALA A 32 -29.99 -50.87 24.24
C ALA A 32 -31.04 -51.24 23.18
N THR A 33 -30.61 -51.40 21.93
CA THR A 33 -30.79 -52.65 21.16
C THR A 33 -30.06 -52.54 19.83
N SER A 34 -29.10 -53.42 19.60
CA SER A 34 -28.59 -53.74 18.27
C SER A 34 -29.67 -54.45 17.45
N PRO A 35 -29.58 -54.38 16.12
CA PRO A 35 -29.27 -55.61 15.42
C PRO A 35 -28.21 -55.43 14.31
N THR A 36 -27.32 -56.42 14.28
CA THR A 36 -26.90 -57.23 13.12
C THR A 36 -26.53 -56.54 11.79
N TYR A 37 -25.25 -56.71 11.45
CA TYR A 37 -24.59 -56.58 10.15
C TYR A 37 -25.45 -56.86 8.90
N SER A 38 -25.29 -56.01 7.88
CA SER A 38 -24.88 -56.41 6.52
C SER A 38 -24.34 -55.18 5.74
N PRO A 39 -23.26 -55.31 4.95
CA PRO A 39 -22.73 -54.21 4.14
C PRO A 39 -23.49 -54.15 2.81
N THR A 40 -24.41 -53.20 2.67
CA THR A 40 -25.06 -52.94 1.38
C THR A 40 -24.45 -51.69 0.77
N SER A 41 -23.81 -51.88 -0.37
CA SER A 41 -23.34 -50.84 -1.27
C SER A 41 -24.47 -49.87 -1.59
N GLU A 42 -24.48 -48.69 -0.95
CA GLU A 42 -25.34 -47.59 -1.37
C GLU A 42 -24.51 -46.33 -1.56
N LEU A 43 -24.65 -45.81 -2.78
CA LEU A 43 -24.02 -44.63 -3.34
C LEU A 43 -24.38 -43.41 -2.50
N PHE A 44 -23.58 -43.12 -1.48
CA PHE A 44 -23.59 -41.80 -0.85
C PHE A 44 -22.91 -40.83 -1.80
N VAL A 45 -23.75 -40.12 -2.53
CA VAL A 45 -23.45 -38.90 -3.26
C VAL A 45 -22.69 -37.98 -2.30
N THR A 46 -21.38 -37.88 -2.52
CA THR A 46 -20.56 -36.82 -1.92
C THR A 46 -21.25 -35.48 -2.19
N PRO A 47 -21.34 -34.55 -1.21
CA PRO A 47 -21.77 -33.20 -1.53
C PRO A 47 -20.85 -32.68 -2.63
N THR A 48 -21.44 -32.46 -3.80
CA THR A 48 -20.81 -31.79 -4.94
C THR A 48 -20.39 -30.41 -4.47
N SER A 49 -19.21 -30.33 -3.86
CA SER A 49 -18.37 -29.14 -3.88
C SER A 49 -18.23 -28.84 -5.36
N SER A 50 -19.03 -27.89 -5.82
CA SER A 50 -19.06 -27.43 -7.18
C SER A 50 -17.70 -26.82 -7.44
N GLN A 51 -16.77 -27.66 -7.89
CA GLN A 51 -15.44 -27.26 -8.31
C GLN A 51 -15.65 -26.31 -9.48
N PRO A 52 -15.36 -25.01 -9.34
CA PRO A 52 -15.34 -24.16 -10.51
C PRO A 52 -14.21 -24.65 -11.42
N THR A 53 -14.58 -24.84 -12.68
CA THR A 53 -13.77 -25.28 -13.80
C THR A 53 -12.45 -24.49 -13.93
N PRO A 54 -11.38 -25.09 -14.49
CA PRO A 54 -10.04 -24.50 -14.62
C PRO A 54 -9.93 -23.42 -15.72
N ALA A 55 -10.97 -22.62 -15.92
CA ALA A 55 -11.04 -21.58 -16.95
C ALA A 55 -11.43 -20.19 -16.40
N TYR A 56 -11.44 -20.01 -15.07
CA TYR A 56 -11.59 -18.68 -14.49
C TYR A 56 -10.20 -18.04 -14.43
N MET A 57 -9.85 -17.27 -15.46
CA MET A 57 -8.72 -16.35 -15.51
C MET A 57 -8.39 -15.82 -14.11
N SER A 58 -7.32 -16.35 -13.53
CA SER A 58 -6.86 -16.11 -12.17
C SER A 58 -6.44 -14.65 -12.02
N LYS A 59 -7.42 -13.76 -11.85
CA LYS A 59 -7.15 -12.40 -11.42
C LYS A 59 -6.58 -12.51 -10.01
N ILE A 60 -5.32 -12.17 -9.85
CA ILE A 60 -4.70 -11.96 -8.55
C ILE A 60 -5.41 -10.79 -7.86
N CYS A 61 -5.55 -10.83 -6.54
CA CYS A 61 -6.05 -9.69 -5.80
C CYS A 61 -5.03 -8.54 -5.89
N THR A 62 -5.43 -7.45 -6.54
CA THR A 62 -4.63 -6.23 -6.61
C THR A 62 -4.80 -5.40 -5.34
N PHE A 63 -3.66 -4.95 -4.80
CA PHE A 63 -3.56 -4.11 -3.61
C PHE A 63 -2.51 -3.03 -3.87
N CYS A 64 -2.89 -1.76 -3.70
CA CYS A 64 -2.03 -0.59 -3.95
C CYS A 64 -1.41 -0.61 -5.36
N LYS A 65 -2.25 -0.43 -6.39
CA LYS A 65 -1.84 -0.51 -7.80
C LYS A 65 -0.68 0.46 -8.11
N ASP A 66 -0.70 1.63 -7.49
CA ASP A 66 0.28 2.70 -7.71
C ASP A 66 1.43 2.66 -6.68
N GLY A 67 1.56 1.56 -5.95
CA GLY A 67 2.55 1.40 -4.88
C GLY A 67 2.00 1.74 -3.50
N MET A 68 2.77 1.47 -2.46
CA MET A 68 2.36 1.67 -1.07
C MET A 68 3.24 2.74 -0.41
N ILE A 69 2.66 3.54 0.48
CA ILE A 69 3.39 4.62 1.15
C ILE A 69 4.45 4.09 2.12
N ASP A 70 4.11 3.05 2.88
CA ASP A 70 5.04 2.37 3.80
C ASP A 70 4.53 0.95 4.07
N ALA A 71 5.40 -0.05 3.89
CA ALA A 71 5.07 -1.46 4.14
C ALA A 71 4.99 -1.81 5.63
N SER A 72 5.65 -1.04 6.49
CA SER A 72 5.69 -1.23 7.94
C SER A 72 4.58 -0.49 8.67
N LEU A 73 3.85 0.39 7.98
CA LEU A 73 2.72 1.13 8.55
C LEU A 73 1.67 0.17 9.09
N GLU A 74 1.35 0.30 10.36
CA GLU A 74 0.29 -0.45 11.03
C GLU A 74 -1.08 0.11 10.65
N ILE A 75 -1.98 -0.79 10.26
CA ILE A 75 -3.35 -0.43 9.88
C ILE A 75 -4.19 -0.32 11.16
N PRO A 76 -4.78 0.85 11.45
CA PRO A 76 -5.58 1.05 12.66
C PRO A 76 -6.77 0.09 12.69
N GLY A 77 -7.03 -0.48 13.87
CA GLY A 77 -8.13 -1.43 14.05
C GLY A 77 -7.85 -2.84 13.54
N THR A 78 -6.68 -3.10 12.96
CA THR A 78 -6.18 -4.45 12.70
C THR A 78 -5.17 -4.81 13.79
N GLN A 79 -5.20 -6.05 14.29
CA GLN A 79 -4.38 -6.52 15.42
C GLN A 79 -2.86 -6.53 15.09
N GLY A 80 -2.25 -5.37 14.90
CA GLY A 80 -0.84 -5.21 14.51
C GLY A 80 -0.54 -5.63 13.08
N ARG A 81 -1.52 -5.55 12.15
CA ARG A 81 -1.22 -5.85 10.74
C ARG A 81 -0.67 -4.63 10.04
N THR A 82 0.35 -4.86 9.22
CA THR A 82 0.99 -3.81 8.44
C THR A 82 0.53 -3.84 6.99
N CYS A 83 0.69 -2.72 6.30
CA CYS A 83 0.42 -2.61 4.86
C CYS A 83 1.20 -3.64 4.02
N GLY A 84 2.42 -3.98 4.42
CA GLY A 84 3.23 -5.04 3.81
C GLY A 84 2.57 -6.41 3.95
N SER A 85 2.13 -6.75 5.17
CA SER A 85 1.46 -8.03 5.42
C SER A 85 0.14 -8.18 4.65
N GLU A 86 -0.59 -7.08 4.45
CA GLU A 86 -1.81 -7.09 3.65
C GLU A 86 -1.54 -7.17 2.15
N LYS A 87 -0.46 -6.55 1.66
CA LYS A 87 0.00 -6.73 0.28
C LYS A 87 0.40 -8.17 -0.02
N ASP A 88 1.15 -8.82 0.88
CA ASP A 88 1.54 -10.22 0.74
C ASP A 88 0.30 -11.14 0.73
N ARG A 89 -0.68 -10.82 1.60
CA ARG A 89 -1.97 -11.51 1.64
C ARG A 89 -2.74 -11.33 0.32
N ALA A 90 -2.80 -10.13 -0.24
CA ALA A 90 -3.43 -9.88 -1.53
C ALA A 90 -2.77 -10.69 -2.66
N GLY A 91 -1.44 -10.73 -2.72
CA GLY A 91 -0.71 -11.50 -3.72
C GLY A 91 -1.02 -13.01 -3.71
N SER A 92 -1.50 -13.53 -2.59
CA SER A 92 -1.86 -14.95 -2.44
C SER A 92 -3.35 -15.23 -2.68
N LEU A 93 -4.17 -14.20 -2.94
CA LEU A 93 -5.62 -14.32 -3.05
C LEU A 93 -6.11 -14.18 -4.49
N ASN A 94 -7.20 -14.87 -4.79
CA ASN A 94 -7.97 -14.63 -6.01
C ASN A 94 -8.80 -13.35 -5.84
N GLY A 95 -8.70 -12.44 -6.82
CA GLY A 95 -9.28 -11.11 -6.84
C GLY A 95 -10.81 -11.06 -6.80
N LEU A 96 -11.49 -12.19 -6.96
CA LEU A 96 -12.97 -12.24 -6.90
C LEU A 96 -13.49 -12.87 -5.61
N THR A 97 -12.58 -13.21 -4.69
CA THR A 97 -12.98 -13.72 -3.38
C THR A 97 -13.39 -12.57 -2.45
N PRO A 98 -14.32 -12.81 -1.52
CA PRO A 98 -14.63 -11.85 -0.47
C PRO A 98 -13.41 -11.54 0.43
N LEU A 99 -12.45 -12.47 0.50
CA LEU A 99 -11.17 -12.26 1.16
C LEU A 99 -10.36 -11.14 0.50
N CYS A 100 -10.32 -11.08 -0.83
CA CYS A 100 -9.67 -9.98 -1.53
C CYS A 100 -10.34 -8.64 -1.17
N ARG A 101 -11.68 -8.57 -1.18
CA ARG A 101 -12.40 -7.36 -0.77
C ARG A 101 -12.04 -6.92 0.65
N SER A 102 -11.88 -7.86 1.58
CA SER A 102 -11.45 -7.56 2.96
C SER A 102 -10.05 -6.96 3.01
N VAL A 103 -9.09 -7.51 2.25
CA VAL A 103 -7.74 -6.94 2.15
C VAL A 103 -7.79 -5.55 1.55
N GLN A 104 -8.62 -5.36 0.53
CA GLN A 104 -8.75 -4.09 -0.17
C GLN A 104 -9.28 -2.94 0.70
N GLN A 105 -9.94 -3.21 1.83
CA GLN A 105 -10.35 -2.19 2.80
C GLN A 105 -9.16 -1.52 3.50
N ALA A 106 -7.99 -2.16 3.54
CA ALA A 106 -6.79 -1.54 4.07
C ALA A 106 -6.14 -0.57 3.08
N GLN A 107 -6.61 -0.50 1.83
CA GLN A 107 -6.00 0.38 0.82
C GLN A 107 -6.17 1.85 1.15
N ASP A 108 -7.25 2.25 1.83
CA ASP A 108 -7.47 3.63 2.27
C ASP A 108 -6.39 4.15 3.23
N VAL A 109 -5.68 3.24 3.93
CA VAL A 109 -4.58 3.58 4.84
C VAL A 109 -3.22 3.34 4.18
N CYS A 110 -3.12 2.30 3.38
CA CYS A 110 -1.83 1.79 2.90
C CYS A 110 -1.40 2.30 1.53
N CYS A 111 -2.36 2.77 0.73
CA CYS A 111 -2.09 3.19 -0.63
C CYS A 111 -2.14 4.72 -0.70
N PRO A 112 -1.23 5.33 -1.48
CA PRO A 112 -1.38 6.73 -1.82
C PRO A 112 -2.66 6.94 -2.63
N GLU A 113 -3.27 8.11 -2.47
CA GLU A 113 -4.38 8.50 -3.33
C GLU A 113 -3.90 8.62 -4.78
N PRO A 114 -4.68 8.14 -5.76
CA PRO A 114 -4.33 8.29 -7.16
C PRO A 114 -4.38 9.77 -7.52
N ILE A 115 -3.29 10.27 -8.10
CA ILE A 115 -3.22 11.64 -8.57
C ILE A 115 -4.14 11.78 -9.79
N THR A 116 -5.17 12.60 -9.66
CA THR A 116 -6.18 12.81 -10.71
C THR A 116 -5.75 13.85 -11.73
N ASP A 117 -4.96 14.84 -11.31
CA ASP A 117 -4.39 15.89 -12.16
C ASP A 117 -2.88 15.96 -11.91
N PRO A 118 -2.07 15.19 -12.66
CA PRO A 118 -0.62 15.18 -12.47
C PRO A 118 -0.01 16.50 -12.91
N CYS A 119 1.07 16.91 -12.24
CA CYS A 119 1.80 18.12 -12.57
C CYS A 119 2.34 18.01 -14.01
N THR A 120 1.89 18.92 -14.87
CA THR A 120 2.37 18.96 -16.25
C THR A 120 3.77 19.58 -16.26
N PHE A 121 4.78 18.88 -16.76
CA PHE A 121 6.13 19.40 -16.92
C PHE A 121 6.52 19.39 -18.41
N CYS A 122 6.81 20.57 -18.96
CA CYS A 122 7.01 20.83 -20.39
C CYS A 122 5.83 20.36 -21.27
N GLU A 123 4.82 21.21 -21.48
CA GLU A 123 3.67 20.88 -22.35
C GLU A 123 4.07 20.44 -23.77
N GLU A 124 5.14 21.02 -24.32
CA GLU A 124 5.65 20.69 -25.65
C GLU A 124 6.65 19.50 -25.65
N GLY A 125 6.91 18.91 -24.49
CA GLY A 125 7.90 17.86 -24.29
C GLY A 125 9.28 18.40 -23.91
N ILE A 126 10.21 17.48 -23.60
CA ILE A 126 11.57 17.79 -23.17
C ILE A 126 12.53 17.48 -24.31
N ASP A 127 13.33 18.45 -24.72
CA ASP A 127 14.31 18.26 -25.80
C ASP A 127 15.43 17.31 -25.40
N ASN A 128 15.84 17.34 -24.13
CA ASN A 128 17.00 16.61 -23.66
C ASN A 128 16.77 16.05 -22.25
N LEU A 129 16.35 14.79 -22.17
CA LEU A 129 16.04 14.13 -20.88
C LEU A 129 17.26 13.97 -19.98
N ASP A 130 18.45 13.83 -20.56
CA ASP A 130 19.71 13.64 -19.82
C ASP A 130 20.38 14.96 -19.40
N LEU A 131 19.78 16.11 -19.76
CA LEU A 131 20.32 17.40 -19.35
C LEU A 131 20.25 17.55 -17.83
N GLU A 132 21.42 17.67 -17.20
CA GLU A 132 21.54 17.92 -15.77
C GLU A 132 21.16 19.37 -15.43
N LEU A 133 20.26 19.51 -14.46
CA LEU A 133 19.86 20.81 -13.96
C LEU A 133 20.93 21.39 -13.05
N PRO A 134 21.42 22.62 -13.30
CA PRO A 134 22.32 23.30 -12.38
C PRO A 134 21.66 23.44 -11.01
N GLN A 135 22.44 23.21 -9.94
CA GLN A 135 21.99 23.31 -8.54
C GLN A 135 20.89 22.32 -8.11
N SER A 136 20.54 21.33 -8.95
CA SER A 136 19.54 20.32 -8.61
C SER A 136 20.08 19.12 -7.84
N GLY A 137 21.38 19.07 -7.58
CA GLY A 137 22.05 17.93 -6.96
C GLY A 137 22.19 16.72 -7.90
N GLY A 138 22.34 16.94 -9.21
CA GLY A 138 22.52 15.88 -10.21
C GLY A 138 21.20 15.31 -10.75
N ARG A 139 20.09 16.06 -10.65
CA ARG A 139 18.83 15.65 -11.27
C ARG A 139 18.82 16.09 -12.73
N THR A 140 18.37 15.19 -13.59
CA THR A 140 18.19 15.49 -15.02
C THR A 140 16.76 15.96 -15.31
N CYS A 141 16.54 16.57 -16.48
CA CYS A 141 15.21 16.93 -16.96
C CYS A 141 14.25 15.74 -17.01
N GLY A 142 14.71 14.56 -17.41
CA GLY A 142 13.93 13.33 -17.39
C GLY A 142 13.56 12.89 -15.96
N SER A 143 14.49 13.07 -15.01
CA SER A 143 14.23 12.80 -13.59
C SER A 143 13.15 13.72 -13.04
N VAL A 144 13.21 15.00 -13.38
CA VAL A 144 12.24 16.02 -12.97
C VAL A 144 10.87 15.80 -13.60
N ASN A 145 10.82 15.39 -14.87
CA ASN A 145 9.58 15.03 -15.54
C ASN A 145 8.87 13.86 -14.87
N THR A 146 9.64 12.82 -14.56
CA THR A 146 9.12 11.63 -13.86
C THR A 146 8.61 12.02 -12.48
N LEU A 147 9.31 12.92 -11.78
CA LEU A 147 8.83 13.45 -10.51
C LEU A 147 7.54 14.26 -10.67
N ALA A 148 7.43 15.11 -11.68
CA ALA A 148 6.23 15.90 -11.94
C ALA A 148 4.99 15.00 -12.13
N ALA A 149 5.13 13.87 -12.85
CA ALA A 149 4.05 12.90 -13.00
C ALA A 149 3.58 12.25 -11.69
N THR A 150 4.39 12.31 -10.63
CA THR A 150 4.05 11.82 -9.27
C THR A 150 3.56 12.93 -8.32
N MET A 151 3.36 14.15 -8.83
CA MET A 151 2.92 15.31 -8.05
C MET A 151 1.56 15.78 -8.53
N GLU A 152 0.74 16.30 -7.62
CA GLU A 152 -0.52 16.93 -7.99
C GLU A 152 -0.27 18.32 -8.57
N GLN A 153 -1.00 18.67 -9.63
CA GLN A 153 -1.01 20.00 -10.22
C GLN A 153 -1.41 21.05 -9.17
N GLY A 154 -0.64 22.13 -9.07
CA GLY A 154 -0.87 23.19 -8.07
C GLY A 154 -0.26 22.93 -6.69
N SER A 155 0.36 21.77 -6.46
CA SER A 155 1.20 21.57 -5.28
C SER A 155 2.41 22.52 -5.27
N GLU A 156 2.96 22.81 -4.08
CA GLU A 156 4.17 23.63 -3.94
C GLU A 156 5.34 23.01 -4.72
N LEU A 157 5.47 21.68 -4.66
CA LEU A 157 6.46 20.93 -5.42
C LEU A 157 6.24 21.08 -6.93
N CYS A 158 5.01 20.97 -7.43
CA CYS A 158 4.72 21.22 -8.84
C CYS A 158 5.14 22.64 -9.25
N THR A 159 4.86 23.64 -8.41
CA THR A 159 5.25 25.04 -8.65
C THR A 159 6.78 25.20 -8.71
N THR A 160 7.52 24.50 -7.83
CA THR A 160 8.99 24.47 -7.89
C THR A 160 9.50 23.78 -9.16
N LEU A 161 8.90 22.66 -9.55
CA LEU A 161 9.28 21.96 -10.79
C LEU A 161 9.00 22.85 -12.01
N LYS A 162 7.87 23.57 -12.02
CA LYS A 162 7.54 24.57 -13.05
C LYS A 162 8.61 25.66 -13.22
N GLN A 163 9.35 26.01 -12.17
CA GLN A 163 10.46 26.96 -12.29
C GLN A 163 11.67 26.35 -13.02
N ALA A 164 11.88 25.05 -12.91
CA ALA A 164 12.94 24.34 -13.63
C ALA A 164 12.61 24.11 -15.13
N GLU A 165 11.36 24.36 -15.55
CA GLU A 165 10.95 24.26 -16.96
C GLU A 165 11.79 25.15 -17.88
N ILE A 166 12.23 26.32 -17.40
CA ILE A 166 13.05 27.25 -18.21
C ILE A 166 14.38 26.64 -18.69
N LEU A 167 14.86 25.60 -18.00
CA LEU A 167 16.13 24.95 -18.31
C LEU A 167 15.93 23.66 -19.13
N CYS A 168 14.78 23.02 -18.99
CA CYS A 168 14.51 21.70 -19.55
C CYS A 168 13.56 21.69 -20.74
N CYS A 169 12.65 22.66 -20.79
CA CYS A 169 11.64 22.74 -21.83
C CYS A 169 12.15 23.61 -22.98
N PRO A 170 11.79 23.27 -24.23
CA PRO A 170 11.90 24.22 -25.32
C PRO A 170 11.12 25.47 -24.93
N LEU A 171 11.74 26.64 -25.03
CA LEU A 171 10.97 27.86 -25.00
C LEU A 171 9.99 27.77 -26.18
N PRO A 172 8.68 28.00 -25.98
CA PRO A 172 7.78 28.10 -27.12
C PRO A 172 8.37 29.18 -28.01
N ALA A 173 8.61 28.84 -29.28
CA ALA A 173 9.28 29.67 -30.28
C ALA A 173 8.57 31.01 -30.56
N LYS A 174 7.59 31.40 -29.74
CA LYS A 174 6.87 32.67 -29.78
C LYS A 174 7.63 33.86 -29.17
N PHE A 175 8.80 33.67 -28.55
CA PHE A 175 9.52 34.78 -27.88
C PHE A 175 10.96 35.04 -28.30
N CYS A 176 11.45 34.47 -29.40
CA CYS A 176 12.73 34.88 -29.96
C CYS A 176 12.56 35.77 -31.21
N THR A 177 11.83 36.89 -31.07
CA THR A 177 11.85 37.97 -32.08
C THR A 177 13.20 38.73 -32.06
N PHE A 178 13.95 38.67 -30.96
CA PHE A 178 15.17 39.47 -30.75
C PHE A 178 16.50 38.77 -31.08
N CYS A 179 16.50 37.50 -31.48
CA CYS A 179 17.74 36.80 -31.88
C CYS A 179 17.99 36.84 -33.40
N LEU A 180 17.13 37.49 -34.17
CA LEU A 180 17.24 37.58 -35.63
C LEU A 180 17.87 38.89 -36.13
N GLU A 181 17.99 39.91 -35.28
CA GLU A 181 18.74 41.13 -35.58
C GLU A 181 19.97 41.19 -34.69
N GLY A 182 21.13 40.94 -35.31
CA GLY A 182 22.42 40.79 -34.66
C GLY A 182 22.74 41.92 -33.68
N ILE A 183 23.40 41.52 -32.59
CA ILE A 183 24.02 42.43 -31.62
C ILE A 183 24.91 43.41 -32.43
N PRO A 184 24.61 44.73 -32.45
CA PRO A 184 25.49 45.66 -33.13
C PRO A 184 26.83 45.71 -32.38
N ASP A 185 27.91 45.50 -33.13
CA ASP A 185 29.28 45.54 -32.64
C ASP A 185 29.57 46.91 -31.99
N PRO A 186 30.13 46.98 -30.76
CA PRO A 186 30.44 48.24 -30.13
C PRO A 186 31.68 48.88 -30.80
N THR A 187 31.41 49.98 -31.52
CA THR A 187 32.39 50.91 -32.13
C THR A 187 33.58 51.27 -31.24
#